data_AF-A0A7D9HJB1-F1
#
_entry.id   AF-A0A7D9HJB1-F1
#
_cell.length_a   1.000
_cell.length_b   1.000
_cell.length_c   1.000
_cell.angle_alpha   90.00
_cell.angle_beta   90.00
_cell.angle_gamma   90.00
#
_symmetry.space_group_name_H-M   'P 1'
#
loop_
_entity.id
_entity.type
_entity.pdbx_description
1 polymer ?
#
loop_
_entity_poly.entity_id
_entity_poly.type
_entity_poly.pdbx_seq_one_letter_code
_entity_poly.pdbx_strand_id
1 'polypeptide(L)'
;MGRGLFEEIEQKFEKWQEPTRLKEAKPLPRPDEAPKKKRGGRRVRKMKEKSAVTELRRQANRVQFGKIEEDMFQTDIGFSMGMQAKGSGKVRAAAVDKKTQVSVSKRLQRSLQQGQATYGGKSTVRGQTSGTASSVAFTPLQGLEIVNPHAAEKRVIDANARYFSSTSGFLHAKKKADGGK
;
A
#
# COMPACT_ATOMS: atom_id res chain seq x y z
N MET A 1 -12.52 -23.46 34.00
CA MET A 1 -12.07 -23.07 32.65
C MET A 1 -12.82 -21.85 32.12
N GLY A 2 -14.14 -21.91 31.86
CA GLY A 2 -14.89 -20.78 31.27
C GLY A 2 -14.91 -19.49 32.09
N ARG A 3 -15.03 -19.57 33.43
CA ARG A 3 -15.01 -18.39 34.31
C ARG A 3 -13.66 -17.66 34.30
N GLY A 4 -12.55 -18.39 34.29
CA GLY A 4 -11.21 -17.77 34.20
C GLY A 4 -10.97 -17.06 32.87
N LEU A 5 -11.43 -17.64 31.75
CA LEU A 5 -11.37 -16.97 30.44
C LEU A 5 -12.23 -15.70 30.40
N PHE A 6 -13.40 -15.73 31.05
CA PHE A 6 -14.26 -14.57 31.18
C PHE A 6 -13.59 -13.46 32.00
N GLU A 7 -13.03 -13.78 33.16
CA GLU A 7 -12.28 -12.83 34.00
C GLU A 7 -11.06 -12.23 33.28
N GLU A 8 -10.31 -13.04 32.52
CA GLU A 8 -9.20 -12.55 31.70
C GLU A 8 -9.65 -11.60 30.58
N ILE A 9 -10.80 -11.87 29.97
CA ILE A 9 -11.38 -11.01 28.92
C ILE A 9 -11.84 -9.69 29.54
N GLU A 10 -12.52 -9.73 30.69
CA GLU A 10 -12.95 -8.53 31.42
C GLU A 10 -11.76 -7.64 31.80
N GLN A 11 -10.69 -8.20 32.37
CA GLN A 11 -9.48 -7.42 32.69
C GLN A 11 -8.85 -6.76 31.47
N LYS A 12 -8.85 -7.43 30.30
CA LYS A 12 -8.32 -6.85 29.06
C LYS A 12 -9.20 -5.71 28.55
N PHE A 13 -10.51 -5.87 28.64
CA PHE A 13 -11.46 -4.82 28.26
C PHE A 13 -11.33 -3.59 29.15
N GLU A 14 -11.24 -3.78 30.47
CA GLU A 14 -11.03 -2.68 31.42
C GLU A 14 -9.74 -1.92 31.09
N LYS A 15 -8.63 -2.66 30.89
CA LYS A 15 -7.34 -2.08 30.50
C LYS A 15 -7.35 -1.36 29.14
N TRP A 16 -8.18 -1.79 28.19
CA TRP A 16 -8.31 -1.12 26.90
C TRP A 16 -9.19 0.13 26.95
N GLN A 17 -10.13 0.18 27.91
CA GLN A 17 -10.96 1.35 28.17
C GLN A 17 -10.21 2.40 28.99
N GLU A 18 -9.25 2.00 29.82
CA GLU A 18 -8.39 2.92 30.55
C GLU A 18 -7.72 3.91 29.58
N PRO A 19 -7.91 5.24 29.77
CA PRO A 19 -7.20 6.21 28.97
C PRO A 19 -5.70 6.04 29.22
N THR A 20 -4.91 6.07 28.15
CA THR A 20 -3.45 5.97 28.28
C THR A 20 -2.96 7.04 29.23
N ARG A 21 -2.10 6.66 30.20
CA ARG A 21 -1.48 7.63 31.11
C ARG A 21 -0.87 8.78 30.32
N LEU A 22 -1.20 10.01 30.72
CA LEU A 22 -0.68 11.23 30.08
C LEU A 22 0.85 11.20 30.14
N LYS A 23 1.50 11.44 29.00
CA LYS A 23 2.95 11.55 28.95
C LYS A 23 3.35 12.90 29.53
N GLU A 24 4.22 12.88 30.53
CA GLU A 24 4.83 14.10 31.05
C GLU A 24 5.59 14.82 29.93
N ALA A 25 5.52 16.16 29.95
CA ALA A 25 6.26 17.00 29.03
C ALA A 25 7.75 16.85 29.30
N LYS A 26 8.44 16.09 28.43
CA LYS A 26 9.90 15.97 28.51
C LYS A 26 10.50 17.35 28.22
N PRO A 27 11.33 17.91 29.12
CA PRO A 27 11.96 19.19 28.88
C PRO A 27 12.85 19.09 27.64
N LEU A 28 13.01 20.22 26.95
CA LEU A 28 13.95 20.32 25.84
C LEU A 28 15.37 20.01 26.34
N PRO A 29 16.23 19.42 25.50
CA PRO A 29 17.65 19.31 25.81
C PRO A 29 18.22 20.69 26.11
N ARG A 30 19.14 20.76 27.08
CA ARG A 30 19.83 22.00 27.45
C ARG A 30 20.48 22.61 26.19
N PRO A 31 20.36 23.93 25.96
CA PRO A 31 21.00 24.64 24.84
C PRO A 31 22.54 24.74 24.92
N ASP A 32 23.23 23.66 25.27
CA ASP A 32 24.69 23.62 25.36
C ASP A 32 25.33 23.29 24.00
N GLU A 33 26.36 24.05 23.62
CA GLU A 33 27.13 23.80 22.39
C GLU A 33 28.27 22.82 22.64
N ALA A 34 27.99 21.52 22.53
CA ALA A 34 29.02 20.50 22.55
C ALA A 34 29.84 20.48 21.23
N PRO A 35 31.16 20.19 21.27
CA PRO A 35 31.98 20.09 20.07
C PRO A 35 31.42 19.04 19.09
N LYS A 36 31.18 19.47 17.85
CA LYS A 36 30.54 18.63 16.81
C LYS A 36 31.42 17.46 16.40
N LYS A 37 30.86 16.25 16.50
CA LYS A 37 31.48 15.03 15.98
C LYS A 37 31.54 15.07 14.44
N LYS A 38 32.75 15.16 13.87
CA LYS A 38 32.97 15.08 12.42
C LYS A 38 32.82 13.62 11.96
N ARG A 39 32.08 13.42 10.87
CA ARG A 39 31.81 12.11 10.26
C ARG A 39 32.00 12.18 8.75
N GLY A 40 32.78 11.24 8.23
CA GLY A 40 33.02 11.01 6.80
C GLY A 40 32.28 9.77 6.28
N GLY A 41 32.56 9.39 5.03
CA GLY A 41 32.01 8.19 4.39
C GLY A 41 30.84 8.45 3.45
N ARG A 42 30.63 7.51 2.50
CA ARG A 42 29.65 7.65 1.41
C ARG A 42 28.22 7.86 1.90
N ARG A 43 27.77 7.07 2.89
CA ARG A 43 26.42 7.19 3.47
C ARG A 43 26.20 8.53 4.16
N VAL A 44 27.19 8.99 4.92
CA VAL A 44 27.12 10.27 5.65
C VAL A 44 27.16 11.45 4.67
N ARG A 45 28.00 11.40 3.63
CA ARG A 45 28.01 12.40 2.55
C ARG A 45 26.65 12.48 1.86
N LYS A 46 26.07 11.33 1.45
CA LYS A 46 24.73 11.27 0.84
C LYS A 46 23.63 11.82 1.76
N MET A 47 23.72 11.60 3.07
CA MET A 47 22.77 12.17 4.03
C MET A 47 22.95 13.69 4.17
N LYS A 48 24.19 14.18 4.26
CA LYS A 48 24.50 15.62 4.31
C LYS A 48 24.07 16.35 3.04
N GLU A 49 24.27 15.75 1.87
CA GLU A 49 23.84 16.31 0.58
C GLU A 49 22.34 16.55 0.51
N LYS A 50 21.50 15.69 1.12
CA LYS A 50 20.04 15.88 1.17
C LYS A 50 19.61 17.12 1.94
N SER A 51 20.37 17.50 2.97
CA SER A 51 20.06 18.64 3.84
C SER A 51 20.88 19.88 3.50
N ALA A 52 21.91 19.74 2.67
CA ALA A 52 22.76 20.85 2.25
C ALA A 52 22.01 21.76 1.28
N VAL A 53 22.31 23.05 1.35
CA VAL A 53 21.86 24.02 0.36
C VAL A 53 22.50 23.68 -0.98
N THR A 54 21.65 23.43 -1.99
CA THR A 54 22.06 23.13 -3.37
C THR A 54 22.73 24.32 -4.03
N GLU A 55 23.49 24.07 -5.09
CA GLU A 55 24.10 25.15 -5.87
C GLU A 55 23.05 26.08 -6.49
N LEU A 56 21.95 25.52 -6.98
CA LEU A 56 20.79 26.29 -7.47
C LEU A 56 20.28 27.25 -6.39
N ARG A 57 20.07 26.76 -5.15
CA ARG A 57 19.63 27.61 -4.05
C ARG A 57 20.69 28.62 -3.61
N ARG A 58 21.98 28.31 -3.73
CA ARG A 58 23.06 29.29 -3.49
C ARG A 58 23.08 30.41 -4.54
N GLN A 59 22.79 30.09 -5.80
CA GLN A 59 22.67 31.08 -6.88
C GLN A 59 21.42 31.95 -6.71
N ALA A 60 20.30 31.35 -6.30
CA ALA A 60 19.10 32.10 -5.95
C ALA A 60 19.33 33.04 -4.76
N ASN A 61 20.04 32.60 -3.73
CA ASN A 61 20.39 33.44 -2.57
C ASN A 61 21.49 34.48 -2.87
N ARG A 62 22.05 34.51 -4.08
CA ARG A 62 23.07 35.50 -4.47
C ARG A 62 22.37 36.69 -5.10
N VAL A 63 22.40 37.81 -4.38
CA VAL A 63 21.85 39.09 -4.82
C VAL A 63 22.87 39.93 -5.56
N GLN A 64 22.44 40.65 -6.60
CA GLN A 64 23.30 41.57 -7.35
C GLN A 64 23.15 42.98 -6.77
N PHE A 65 24.23 43.53 -6.24
CA PHE A 65 24.23 44.91 -5.78
C PHE A 65 23.95 45.91 -6.92
N GLY A 66 23.11 46.90 -6.65
CA GLY A 66 22.78 47.99 -7.58
C GLY A 66 21.79 47.64 -8.70
N LYS A 67 21.16 46.46 -8.66
CA LYS A 67 20.06 46.09 -9.58
C LYS A 67 18.83 45.70 -8.79
N ILE A 68 17.67 46.21 -9.20
CA ILE A 68 16.37 45.76 -8.67
C ILE A 68 16.15 44.36 -9.22
N GLU A 69 15.77 43.44 -8.34
CA GLU A 69 15.45 42.07 -8.73
C GLU A 69 14.02 41.98 -9.26
N GLU A 70 13.80 41.10 -10.22
CA GLU A 70 12.45 40.84 -10.74
C GLU A 70 11.72 39.88 -9.78
N ASP A 71 10.55 40.31 -9.30
CA ASP A 71 9.63 39.46 -8.56
C ASP A 71 9.11 38.37 -9.51
N MET A 72 9.28 37.10 -9.14
CA MET A 72 8.83 36.00 -10.00
C MET A 72 7.34 35.70 -9.87
N PHE A 73 6.75 36.00 -8.72
CA PHE A 73 5.35 35.75 -8.45
C PHE A 73 4.66 37.06 -8.11
N GLN A 74 3.64 37.41 -8.89
CA GLN A 74 2.82 38.60 -8.66
C GLN A 74 2.06 38.55 -7.33
N THR A 75 1.82 37.35 -6.79
CA THR A 75 1.01 37.13 -5.58
C THR A 75 1.80 37.22 -4.28
N ASP A 76 3.13 37.16 -4.33
CA ASP A 76 4.00 37.12 -3.15
C ASP A 76 5.09 38.19 -3.28
N ILE A 77 5.01 39.24 -2.46
CA ILE A 77 5.98 40.33 -2.46
C ILE A 77 7.30 39.81 -1.90
N GLY A 78 8.40 39.96 -2.65
CA GLY A 78 9.76 39.64 -2.19
C GLY A 78 10.24 38.22 -2.50
N PHE A 79 9.51 37.44 -3.30
CA PHE A 79 10.07 36.21 -3.87
C PHE A 79 10.81 36.52 -5.18
N SER A 80 12.14 36.68 -5.06
CA SER A 80 13.06 36.78 -6.18
C SER A 80 13.92 35.52 -6.29
N MET A 81 14.35 35.20 -7.51
CA MET A 81 15.29 34.09 -7.76
C MET A 81 16.74 34.58 -7.91
N GLY A 82 17.02 35.79 -7.39
CA GLY A 82 18.32 36.44 -7.38
C GLY A 82 19.06 36.33 -8.72
N MET A 83 20.32 35.92 -8.67
CA MET A 83 21.16 35.80 -9.85
C MET A 83 20.73 34.67 -10.82
N GLN A 84 19.88 33.73 -10.42
CA GLN A 84 19.36 32.69 -11.31
C GLN A 84 18.31 33.23 -12.30
N ALA A 85 17.66 34.36 -12.00
CA ALA A 85 16.69 35.01 -12.89
C ALA A 85 17.34 35.79 -14.06
N LYS A 86 18.68 35.84 -14.15
CA LYS A 86 19.38 36.56 -15.22
C LYS A 86 19.20 35.86 -16.58
N GLY A 87 18.19 36.28 -17.35
CA GLY A 87 18.11 36.00 -18.79
C GLY A 87 16.72 35.64 -19.27
N SER A 88 16.11 36.57 -20.00
CA SER A 88 14.90 36.37 -20.82
C SER A 88 14.99 35.07 -21.64
N GLY A 89 14.12 34.11 -21.33
CA GLY A 89 13.69 33.03 -22.21
C GLY A 89 14.50 31.72 -22.18
N LYS A 90 15.80 31.72 -21.84
CA LYS A 90 16.61 30.47 -21.77
C LYS A 90 17.59 30.50 -20.61
N VAL A 91 17.12 30.10 -19.43
CA VAL A 91 17.97 29.93 -18.26
C VAL A 91 18.83 28.69 -18.48
N ARG A 92 20.14 28.86 -18.70
CA ARG A 92 21.13 27.78 -18.47
C ARG A 92 21.30 27.61 -16.96
N ALA A 93 20.24 27.15 -16.30
CA ALA A 93 20.21 26.97 -14.87
C ALA A 93 21.22 25.88 -14.48
N ALA A 94 21.76 25.99 -13.26
CA ALA A 94 22.46 24.87 -12.65
C ALA A 94 21.55 23.63 -12.69
N ALA A 95 22.09 22.48 -13.07
CA ALA A 95 21.33 21.24 -13.18
C ALA A 95 20.63 20.94 -11.84
N VAL A 96 19.34 20.61 -11.90
CA VAL A 96 18.56 20.23 -10.72
C VAL A 96 19.13 18.94 -10.15
N ASP A 97 19.61 18.97 -8.92
CA ASP A 97 20.13 17.78 -8.26
C ASP A 97 18.99 16.80 -7.95
N LYS A 98 19.03 15.60 -8.54
CA LYS A 98 18.03 14.55 -8.29
C LYS A 98 17.97 14.14 -6.81
N LYS A 99 19.02 14.42 -6.03
CA LYS A 99 19.08 14.09 -4.60
C LYS A 99 18.17 14.94 -3.73
N THR A 100 17.77 16.13 -4.20
CA THR A 100 16.85 17.01 -3.46
C THR A 100 15.38 16.78 -3.79
N GLN A 101 15.09 15.84 -4.69
CA GLN A 101 13.72 15.42 -4.93
C GLN A 101 13.14 14.79 -3.66
N VAL A 102 11.89 15.14 -3.35
CA VAL A 102 11.17 14.63 -2.18
C VAL A 102 11.01 13.13 -2.34
N SER A 103 11.54 12.38 -1.37
CA SER A 103 11.37 10.93 -1.31
C SER A 103 10.26 10.56 -0.33
N VAL A 104 9.38 9.68 -0.77
CA VAL A 104 8.25 9.18 0.02
C VAL A 104 8.75 8.41 1.25
N SER A 105 8.13 8.62 2.42
CA SER A 105 8.48 7.90 3.65
C SER A 105 8.19 6.39 3.51
N LYS A 106 8.93 5.53 4.21
CA LYS A 106 8.70 4.08 4.15
C LYS A 106 7.27 3.67 4.52
N ARG A 107 6.64 4.39 5.47
CA ARG A 107 5.25 4.15 5.88
C ARG A 107 4.29 4.49 4.75
N LEU A 108 4.48 5.64 4.10
CA LEU A 108 3.65 6.06 2.98
C LEU A 108 3.88 5.15 1.77
N GLN A 109 5.11 4.72 1.49
CA GLN A 109 5.38 3.72 0.45
C GLN A 109 4.61 2.41 0.70
N ARG A 110 4.59 1.92 1.95
CA ARG A 110 3.84 0.70 2.31
C ARG A 110 2.33 0.88 2.15
N SER A 111 1.79 2.03 2.57
CA SER A 111 0.37 2.35 2.42
C SER A 111 -0.03 2.46 0.95
N LEU A 112 0.77 3.15 0.13
CA LEU A 112 0.54 3.27 -1.31
C LEU A 112 0.61 1.90 -2.01
N GLN A 113 1.58 1.05 -1.65
CA GLN A 113 1.68 -0.31 -2.19
C GLN A 113 0.48 -1.18 -1.80
N GLN A 114 -0.05 -1.02 -0.57
CA GLN A 114 -1.23 -1.75 -0.11
C GLN A 114 -2.51 -1.31 -0.84
N GLY A 115 -2.65 0.00 -1.12
CA GLY A 115 -3.74 0.54 -1.94
C GLY A 115 -3.67 0.08 -3.40
N GLN A 116 -2.47 -0.03 -3.98
CA GLN A 116 -2.30 -0.58 -5.33
C GLN A 116 -2.56 -2.09 -5.37
N ALA A 117 -2.25 -2.82 -4.30
CA ALA A 117 -2.48 -4.25 -4.20
C ALA A 117 -3.96 -4.67 -4.08
N THR A 118 -4.85 -3.73 -3.73
CA THR A 118 -6.29 -3.97 -3.55
C THR A 118 -7.10 -3.65 -4.81
N TYR A 119 -6.63 -2.73 -5.66
CA TYR A 119 -7.33 -2.31 -6.88
C TYR A 119 -6.61 -2.66 -8.19
N GLY A 120 -5.35 -3.14 -8.15
CA GLY A 120 -4.61 -3.61 -9.32
C GLY A 120 -4.64 -5.12 -9.40
N GLY A 121 -5.28 -5.67 -10.45
CA GLY A 121 -5.46 -7.09 -10.70
C GLY A 121 -4.17 -7.90 -10.53
N LYS A 122 -4.05 -8.57 -9.38
CA LYS A 122 -3.02 -9.58 -9.17
C LYS A 122 -3.47 -10.84 -9.90
N SER A 123 -2.67 -11.30 -10.85
CA SER A 123 -2.90 -12.61 -11.45
C SER A 123 -2.85 -13.69 -10.35
N THR A 124 -3.67 -14.73 -10.54
CA THR A 124 -3.86 -15.89 -9.65
C THR A 124 -2.59 -16.69 -9.34
N VAL A 125 -1.44 -16.32 -9.90
CA VAL A 125 -0.21 -17.13 -9.90
C VAL A 125 0.79 -16.72 -8.80
N ARG A 126 0.67 -15.54 -8.17
CA ARG A 126 1.70 -15.06 -7.20
C ARG A 126 1.16 -14.51 -5.87
N GLY A 127 -0.07 -14.82 -5.49
CA GLY A 127 -0.60 -14.49 -4.16
C GLY A 127 -0.94 -15.77 -3.41
N GLN A 128 -0.77 -15.78 -2.08
CA GLN A 128 -1.45 -16.77 -1.24
C GLN A 128 -2.95 -16.52 -1.38
N THR A 129 -3.58 -17.17 -2.38
CA THR A 129 -5.02 -17.13 -2.58
C THR A 129 -5.64 -17.96 -1.47
N SER A 130 -6.44 -17.33 -0.61
CA SER A 130 -7.25 -18.03 0.39
C SER A 130 -8.11 -19.08 -0.33
N GLY A 131 -8.23 -20.29 0.24
CA GLY A 131 -8.95 -21.42 -0.38
C GLY A 131 -10.44 -21.18 -0.65
N THR A 132 -10.97 -20.02 -0.26
CA THR A 132 -12.33 -19.55 -0.54
C THR A 132 -12.41 -18.58 -1.72
N ALA A 133 -11.29 -18.20 -2.34
CA ALA A 133 -11.26 -17.32 -3.51
C ALA A 133 -11.53 -18.12 -4.79
N SER A 134 -12.61 -17.78 -5.50
CA SER A 134 -12.96 -18.39 -6.78
C SER A 134 -11.91 -18.06 -7.84
N SER A 135 -11.35 -19.08 -8.50
CA SER A 135 -10.38 -18.92 -9.59
C SER A 135 -11.10 -18.64 -10.91
N VAL A 136 -10.84 -17.49 -11.54
CA VAL A 136 -11.32 -17.18 -12.89
C VAL A 136 -10.26 -17.64 -13.90
N ALA A 137 -10.60 -18.61 -14.76
CA ALA A 137 -9.73 -19.11 -15.81
C ALA A 137 -10.14 -18.53 -17.17
N PHE A 138 -9.17 -18.06 -17.95
CA PHE A 138 -9.42 -17.42 -19.25
C PHE A 138 -9.24 -18.46 -20.36
N THR A 139 -10.34 -19.00 -20.91
CA THR A 139 -10.29 -19.89 -22.06
C THR A 139 -10.58 -19.08 -23.34
N PRO A 140 -9.71 -19.15 -24.37
CA PRO A 140 -9.74 -18.21 -25.49
C PRO A 140 -10.93 -18.35 -26.46
N LEU A 141 -11.80 -19.34 -26.26
CA LEU A 141 -12.94 -19.62 -27.16
C LEU A 141 -14.32 -19.49 -26.52
N GLN A 142 -14.43 -19.34 -25.19
CA GLN A 142 -15.73 -19.39 -24.49
C GLN A 142 -15.98 -18.31 -23.42
N GLY A 143 -15.09 -17.34 -23.25
CA GLY A 143 -15.32 -16.19 -22.36
C GLY A 143 -15.13 -16.51 -20.87
N LEU A 144 -15.32 -15.49 -20.02
CA LEU A 144 -15.08 -15.56 -18.57
C LEU A 144 -16.11 -16.46 -17.88
N GLU A 145 -15.80 -17.74 -17.73
CA GLU A 145 -16.64 -18.67 -16.98
C GLU A 145 -16.16 -18.77 -15.52
N ILE A 146 -17.09 -18.56 -14.58
CA ILE A 146 -16.86 -18.78 -13.15
C ILE A 146 -17.09 -20.26 -12.88
N VAL A 147 -16.01 -21.05 -12.82
CA VAL A 147 -16.09 -22.46 -12.43
C VAL A 147 -16.16 -22.55 -10.90
N ASN A 148 -17.35 -22.82 -10.38
CA ASN A 148 -17.58 -23.09 -8.96
C ASN A 148 -17.35 -24.60 -8.68
N PRO A 149 -16.28 -25.01 -7.98
CA PRO A 149 -16.00 -26.43 -7.71
C PRO A 149 -17.12 -27.11 -6.90
N HIS A 150 -17.85 -26.38 -6.06
CA HIS A 150 -19.00 -26.90 -5.32
C HIS A 150 -20.24 -27.16 -6.19
N ALA A 151 -20.31 -26.58 -7.39
CA ALA A 151 -21.37 -26.91 -8.34
C ALA A 151 -21.22 -28.34 -8.90
N ALA A 152 -20.00 -28.88 -8.92
CA ALA A 152 -19.76 -30.28 -9.29
C ALA A 152 -20.27 -31.26 -8.22
N GLU A 153 -20.14 -30.91 -6.93
CA GLU A 153 -20.63 -31.72 -5.81
C GLU A 153 -22.15 -31.91 -5.89
N LYS A 154 -22.92 -30.85 -6.21
CA LYS A 154 -24.38 -30.94 -6.38
C LYS A 154 -24.79 -31.90 -7.49
N ARG A 155 -24.09 -31.87 -8.63
CA ARG A 155 -24.37 -32.79 -9.77
C ARG A 155 -24.10 -34.26 -9.40
N VAL A 156 -23.04 -34.51 -8.63
CA VAL A 156 -22.71 -35.87 -8.15
C VAL A 156 -23.74 -36.35 -7.12
N ILE A 157 -24.18 -35.48 -6.21
CA ILE A 157 -25.22 -35.79 -5.22
C ILE A 157 -26.56 -36.09 -5.92
N ASP A 158 -26.98 -35.28 -6.89
CA ASP A 158 -28.23 -35.49 -7.64
C ASP A 158 -28.20 -36.78 -8.47
N ALA A 159 -27.04 -37.14 -9.04
CA ALA A 159 -26.88 -38.40 -9.76
C ALA A 159 -26.95 -39.61 -8.82
N ASN A 160 -26.31 -39.53 -7.65
CA ASN A 160 -26.32 -40.61 -6.65
C ASN A 160 -27.68 -40.76 -5.97
N ALA A 161 -28.47 -39.68 -5.84
CA ALA A 161 -29.83 -39.71 -5.33
C ALA A 161 -30.79 -40.53 -6.20
N ARG A 162 -30.50 -40.76 -7.49
CA ARG A 162 -31.37 -41.58 -8.35
C ARG A 162 -31.27 -43.08 -8.09
N TYR A 163 -30.10 -43.56 -7.68
CA TYR A 163 -29.83 -44.99 -7.57
C TYR A 163 -29.80 -45.49 -6.12
N PHE A 164 -29.46 -44.62 -5.17
CA PHE A 164 -29.33 -44.97 -3.75
C PHE A 164 -30.01 -43.98 -2.79
N SER A 165 -31.09 -43.28 -3.19
CA SER A 165 -31.80 -42.45 -2.19
C SER A 165 -32.55 -43.33 -1.17
N SER A 166 -32.50 -42.91 0.09
CA SER A 166 -33.26 -43.51 1.19
C SER A 166 -34.78 -43.35 1.05
N THR A 167 -35.24 -42.48 0.15
CA THR A 167 -36.66 -42.17 -0.08
C THR A 167 -37.24 -42.94 -1.28
N SER A 168 -36.43 -43.31 -2.26
CA SER A 168 -36.88 -44.04 -3.46
C SER A 168 -36.64 -45.55 -3.29
N GLY A 169 -37.70 -46.31 -3.02
CA GLY A 169 -37.62 -47.79 -2.99
C GLY A 169 -37.35 -48.38 -4.38
N PHE A 170 -36.65 -49.52 -4.43
CA PHE A 170 -36.37 -50.25 -5.67
C PHE A 170 -37.68 -50.71 -6.34
N LEU A 171 -37.93 -50.27 -7.56
CA LEU A 171 -39.05 -50.77 -8.35
C LEU A 171 -38.68 -52.13 -8.96
N HIS A 172 -39.44 -53.17 -8.61
CA HIS A 172 -39.33 -54.49 -9.23
C HIS A 172 -39.78 -54.38 -10.70
N ALA A 173 -38.82 -54.47 -11.63
CA ALA A 173 -39.12 -54.53 -13.05
C ALA A 173 -39.88 -55.84 -13.35
N LYS A 174 -41.18 -55.73 -13.63
CA LYS A 174 -42.02 -56.88 -13.96
C LYS A 174 -41.45 -57.54 -15.22
N LYS A 175 -41.09 -58.82 -15.12
CA LYS A 175 -40.60 -59.62 -16.27
C LYS A 175 -41.68 -59.57 -17.35
N LYS A 176 -41.35 -59.07 -18.55
CA LYS A 176 -42.25 -59.19 -19.70
C LYS A 176 -42.51 -60.68 -19.93
N ALA A 177 -43.78 -61.07 -19.88
CA ALA A 177 -44.18 -62.38 -20.37
C ALA A 177 -43.99 -62.37 -21.89
N ASP A 178 -43.21 -63.32 -22.40
CA ASP A 178 -43.18 -63.64 -23.83
C ASP A 178 -44.56 -64.16 -24.23
N GLY A 179 -45.38 -63.26 -24.76
CA GLY A 179 -46.59 -63.60 -25.50
C GLY A 179 -46.19 -63.86 -26.93
N GLY A 180 -46.11 -65.13 -27.30
CA GLY A 180 -45.90 -65.56 -28.68
C GLY A 180 -47.03 -65.11 -29.61
N LYS A 181 -46.63 -64.51 -30.73
CA LYS A 181 -46.82 -65.03 -32.09
C LYS A 181 -45.65 -64.55 -32.95
#